data_AF-A0A1T4JJP8-F1
#
_entry.id   AF-A0A1T4JJP8-F1
#
_cell.length_a   1.000
_cell.length_b   1.000
_cell.length_c   1.000
_cell.angle_alpha   90.00
_cell.angle_beta   90.00
_cell.angle_gamma   90.00
#
_symmetry.space_group_name_H-M   'P 1'
#
loop_
_entity.id
_entity.type
_entity.pdbx_description
1 polymer ?
#
loop_
_entity_poly.entity_id
_entity_poly.type
_entity_poly.pdbx_seq_one_letter_code
_entity_poly.pdbx_strand_id
1 'polypeptide(L)'
;MTTFIKLLQNPLVKIFLAPFALIGVGTIVGLSSAASPNWINALLLFVIVVSTQLIDHYFHQRNVQRNHKSTPEFILYVCESILIITSVIFILRNNWIINLLLLLYIAYIHFQYIPFPIVNTFYQYILTIFFNAFILNTVAYYSQTTSITTNFLLLLIPLALITAGITIEINHLRYLLITRKKQSTLYHWTGIGLAIVAIFAGVYFTLPSQSYFLAQIAYVFITLFSIIPAIVQVDNEKQRQNKINYLSTALLIFSIFYSLAIIF
;
A
#
# COMPACT_ATOMS: atom_id res chain seq x y z
N MET A 1 8.50 -8.59 23.53
CA MET A 1 9.05 -8.00 22.29
C MET A 1 9.11 -9.01 21.14
N THR A 2 9.64 -10.22 21.36
CA THR A 2 9.72 -11.29 20.33
C THR A 2 8.37 -11.77 19.80
N THR A 3 7.33 -11.83 20.63
CA THR A 3 5.97 -12.24 20.20
C THR A 3 5.30 -11.21 19.30
N PHE A 4 5.45 -9.91 19.61
CA PHE A 4 4.89 -8.81 18.81
C PHE A 4 5.56 -8.71 17.44
N ILE A 5 6.89 -8.80 17.38
CA ILE A 5 7.64 -8.83 16.11
C ILE A 5 7.23 -10.05 15.26
N LYS A 6 7.04 -11.22 15.88
CA LYS A 6 6.54 -12.41 15.19
C LYS A 6 5.13 -12.22 14.62
N LEU A 7 4.26 -11.49 15.33
CA LEU A 7 2.91 -11.16 14.86
C LEU A 7 2.96 -10.27 13.61
N LEU A 8 3.79 -9.22 13.61
CA LEU A 8 3.95 -8.30 12.48
C LEU A 8 4.58 -8.95 11.23
N GLN A 9 5.30 -10.06 11.42
CA GLN A 9 5.89 -10.85 10.34
C GLN A 9 4.95 -11.93 9.81
N ASN A 10 3.75 -12.10 10.39
CA ASN A 10 2.82 -13.16 10.03
C ASN A 10 2.17 -12.90 8.64
N PRO A 11 2.23 -13.85 7.69
CA PRO A 11 1.60 -13.72 6.38
C PRO A 11 0.10 -13.43 6.44
N LEU A 12 -0.63 -13.99 7.42
CA LEU A 12 -2.07 -13.77 7.55
C LEU A 12 -2.38 -12.33 7.97
N VAL A 13 -1.56 -11.77 8.85
CA VAL A 13 -1.69 -10.38 9.30
C VAL A 13 -1.42 -9.44 8.14
N LYS A 14 -0.46 -9.74 7.27
CA LYS A 14 -0.17 -8.96 6.06
C LYS A 14 -1.37 -8.81 5.13
N ILE A 15 -2.18 -9.87 4.96
CA ILE A 15 -3.35 -9.86 4.07
C ILE A 15 -4.34 -8.75 4.46
N PHE A 16 -4.46 -8.43 5.75
CA PHE A 16 -5.36 -7.38 6.23
C PHE A 16 -4.65 -6.03 6.44
N LEU A 17 -3.39 -6.03 6.87
CA LEU A 17 -2.64 -4.79 7.11
C LEU A 17 -2.25 -4.09 5.81
N ALA A 18 -1.85 -4.83 4.77
CA ALA A 18 -1.39 -4.22 3.53
C ALA A 18 -2.52 -3.42 2.84
N PRO A 19 -3.75 -3.94 2.70
CA PRO A 19 -4.87 -3.15 2.17
C PRO A 19 -5.13 -1.88 2.97
N PHE A 20 -5.13 -1.97 4.29
CA PHE A 20 -5.33 -0.80 5.15
C PHE A 20 -4.21 0.24 4.96
N ALA A 21 -2.96 -0.20 4.82
CA ALA A 21 -1.85 0.69 4.55
C ALA A 21 -2.00 1.44 3.21
N LEU A 22 -2.58 0.78 2.19
CA LEU A 22 -2.77 1.36 0.85
C LEU A 22 -3.87 2.42 0.79
N ILE A 23 -4.96 2.29 1.54
CA ILE A 23 -6.06 3.29 1.55
C ILE A 23 -6.08 4.16 2.81
N GLY A 24 -5.17 3.90 3.75
CA GLY A 24 -5.24 4.41 5.12
C GLY A 24 -5.20 5.93 5.20
N VAL A 25 -4.29 6.57 4.45
CA VAL A 25 -4.16 8.03 4.47
C VAL A 25 -5.43 8.70 3.96
N GLY A 26 -5.91 8.28 2.79
CA GLY A 26 -7.14 8.84 2.22
C GLY A 26 -8.37 8.58 3.09
N THR A 27 -8.47 7.40 3.70
CA THR A 27 -9.60 7.03 4.56
C THR A 27 -9.59 7.80 5.88
N ILE A 28 -8.46 7.81 6.60
CA ILE A 28 -8.34 8.44 7.92
C ILE A 28 -8.50 9.96 7.80
N VAL A 29 -7.78 10.59 6.87
CA VAL A 29 -7.89 12.03 6.63
C VAL A 29 -9.29 12.38 6.11
N GLY A 30 -9.85 11.57 5.20
CA GLY A 30 -11.20 11.77 4.68
C GLY A 30 -12.29 11.72 5.76
N LEU A 31 -12.23 10.72 6.65
CA LEU A 31 -13.16 10.58 7.78
C LEU A 31 -13.07 11.77 8.74
N SER A 32 -11.86 12.29 8.98
CA SER A 32 -11.66 13.46 9.85
C SER A 32 -12.18 14.76 9.25
N SER A 33 -12.17 14.88 7.92
CA SER A 33 -12.58 16.08 7.19
C SER A 33 -14.05 16.07 6.77
N ALA A 34 -14.73 14.93 6.86
CA ALA A 34 -16.12 14.78 6.44
C ALA A 34 -17.09 15.33 7.49
N ALA A 35 -18.13 16.04 7.04
CA ALA A 35 -19.22 16.47 7.91
C ALA A 35 -20.02 15.27 8.48
N SER A 36 -20.12 14.18 7.72
CA SER A 36 -20.75 12.93 8.13
C SER A 36 -19.93 11.73 7.62
N PRO A 37 -19.18 11.03 8.49
CA PRO A 37 -18.37 9.87 8.10
C PRO A 37 -19.18 8.74 7.44
N ASN A 38 -18.74 8.26 6.27
CA ASN A 38 -19.39 7.16 5.54
C ASN A 38 -18.60 5.85 5.69
N TRP A 39 -18.79 5.22 6.85
CA TRP A 39 -18.14 3.96 7.22
C TRP A 39 -18.40 2.81 6.24
N ILE A 40 -19.58 2.78 5.63
CA ILE A 40 -19.92 1.73 4.65
C ILE A 40 -19.04 1.89 3.39
N ASN A 41 -18.80 3.12 2.92
CA ASN A 41 -17.89 3.34 1.78
C ASN A 41 -16.45 2.92 2.12
N ALA A 42 -15.97 3.24 3.33
CA ALA A 42 -14.65 2.82 3.78
C ALA A 42 -14.51 1.29 3.85
N LEU A 43 -15.53 0.61 4.39
CA LEU A 43 -15.56 -0.85 4.48
C LEU A 43 -15.62 -1.51 3.10
N LEU A 44 -16.47 -1.00 2.20
CA LEU A 44 -16.54 -1.50 0.81
C LEU A 44 -15.18 -1.36 0.11
N LEU A 45 -14.54 -0.19 0.21
CA LEU A 45 -13.24 0.05 -0.40
C LEU A 45 -12.17 -0.88 0.20
N PHE A 46 -12.19 -1.10 1.52
CA PHE A 46 -11.29 -2.04 2.17
C PHE A 46 -11.45 -3.46 1.62
N VAL A 47 -12.69 -3.97 1.50
CA VAL A 47 -12.96 -5.31 0.95
C VAL A 47 -12.53 -5.40 -0.51
N ILE A 48 -12.75 -4.35 -1.30
CA ILE A 48 -12.28 -4.25 -2.69
C ILE A 48 -10.76 -4.41 -2.73
N VAL A 49 -10.02 -3.64 -1.93
CA VAL A 49 -8.53 -3.69 -1.94
C VAL A 49 -8.00 -5.02 -1.40
N VAL A 50 -8.64 -5.63 -0.41
CA VAL A 50 -8.30 -7.00 0.04
C VAL A 50 -8.45 -7.98 -1.13
N SER A 51 -9.58 -7.91 -1.83
CA SER A 51 -9.89 -8.82 -2.95
C SER A 51 -8.90 -8.62 -4.11
N THR A 52 -8.61 -7.37 -4.48
CA THR A 52 -7.63 -7.08 -5.55
C THR A 52 -6.22 -7.53 -5.18
N GLN A 53 -5.79 -7.40 -3.93
CA GLN A 53 -4.48 -7.91 -3.49
C GLN A 53 -4.39 -9.44 -3.55
N LEU A 54 -5.47 -10.15 -3.20
CA LEU A 54 -5.53 -11.61 -3.32
C LEU A 54 -5.50 -12.05 -4.79
N ILE A 55 -6.22 -11.34 -5.65
CA ILE A 55 -6.21 -11.57 -7.11
C ILE A 55 -4.82 -11.29 -7.70
N ASP A 56 -4.19 -10.17 -7.34
CA ASP A 56 -2.81 -9.83 -7.74
C ASP A 56 -1.83 -10.93 -7.31
N HIS A 57 -1.94 -11.40 -6.07
CA HIS A 57 -1.11 -12.50 -5.58
C HIS A 57 -1.34 -13.80 -6.36
N TYR A 58 -2.60 -14.13 -6.65
CA TYR A 58 -2.98 -15.29 -7.45
C TYR A 58 -2.37 -15.23 -8.85
N PHE A 59 -2.53 -14.10 -9.56
CA PHE A 59 -1.97 -13.94 -10.89
C PHE A 59 -0.44 -13.98 -10.90
N HIS A 60 0.22 -13.39 -9.89
CA HIS A 60 1.66 -13.49 -9.76
C HIS A 60 2.13 -14.95 -9.59
N GLN A 61 1.47 -15.73 -8.73
CA GLN A 61 1.80 -17.14 -8.51
C GLN A 61 1.59 -17.98 -9.77
N ARG A 62 0.46 -17.78 -10.47
CA ARG A 62 0.11 -18.56 -11.65
C ARG A 62 0.94 -18.19 -12.88
N ASN A 63 1.03 -16.90 -13.20
CA ASN A 63 1.58 -16.44 -14.47
C ASN A 63 3.09 -16.17 -14.42
N VAL A 64 3.63 -15.75 -13.27
CA VAL A 64 5.07 -15.43 -13.12
C VAL A 64 5.82 -16.63 -12.55
N GLN A 65 5.36 -17.17 -11.42
CA GLN A 65 6.03 -18.29 -10.75
C GLN A 65 5.66 -19.65 -11.34
N ARG A 66 4.65 -19.72 -12.23
CA ARG A 66 4.16 -20.96 -12.86
C ARG A 66 3.73 -22.04 -11.85
N ASN A 67 3.34 -21.63 -10.63
CA ASN A 67 2.95 -22.50 -9.53
C ASN A 67 1.47 -22.89 -9.60
N HIS A 68 1.12 -23.72 -10.59
CA HIS A 68 -0.27 -24.15 -10.84
C HIS A 68 -0.87 -24.98 -9.70
N LYS A 69 -0.04 -25.75 -8.97
CA LYS A 69 -0.51 -26.60 -7.85
C LYS A 69 -0.99 -25.80 -6.63
N SER A 70 -0.48 -24.58 -6.45
CA SER A 70 -0.79 -23.72 -5.31
C SER A 70 -1.82 -22.63 -5.64
N THR A 71 -2.43 -22.68 -6.83
CA THR A 71 -3.34 -21.64 -7.35
C THR A 71 -4.67 -22.23 -7.84
N PRO A 72 -5.48 -22.83 -6.94
CA PRO A 72 -6.78 -23.38 -7.33
C PRO A 72 -7.71 -22.29 -7.86
N GLU A 73 -8.34 -22.52 -9.01
CA GLU A 73 -9.17 -21.55 -9.73
C GLU A 73 -10.39 -21.09 -8.92
N PHE A 74 -10.89 -21.96 -8.04
CA PHE A 74 -11.98 -21.64 -7.13
C PHE A 74 -11.69 -20.40 -6.27
N ILE A 75 -10.46 -20.24 -5.77
CA ILE A 75 -10.09 -19.07 -4.94
C ILE A 75 -10.20 -17.78 -5.76
N LEU A 76 -9.77 -17.81 -7.03
CA LEU A 76 -9.89 -16.67 -7.93
C LEU A 76 -11.37 -16.31 -8.13
N TYR A 77 -12.23 -17.29 -8.47
CA TYR A 77 -13.65 -17.01 -8.71
C TYR A 77 -14.36 -16.42 -7.49
N VAL A 78 -14.02 -16.89 -6.28
CA VAL A 78 -14.56 -16.31 -5.04
C VAL A 78 -14.09 -14.87 -4.87
N CYS A 79 -12.80 -14.60 -5.04
CA CYS A 79 -12.26 -13.23 -4.89
C CYS A 79 -12.83 -12.27 -5.95
N GLU A 80 -12.95 -12.71 -7.20
CA GLU A 80 -13.56 -11.93 -8.29
C GLU A 80 -15.04 -11.65 -8.02
N SER A 81 -15.79 -12.64 -7.55
CA SER A 81 -17.21 -12.47 -7.23
C SER A 81 -17.39 -11.43 -6.12
N ILE A 82 -16.58 -11.50 -5.06
CA ILE A 82 -16.58 -10.52 -3.98
C ILE A 82 -16.20 -9.13 -4.52
N LEU A 83 -15.16 -9.05 -5.34
CA LEU A 83 -14.69 -7.81 -5.94
C LEU A 83 -15.79 -7.15 -6.78
N ILE A 84 -16.46 -7.91 -7.65
CA ILE A 84 -17.52 -7.41 -8.53
C ILE A 84 -18.71 -6.93 -7.70
N ILE A 85 -19.21 -7.74 -6.76
CA ILE A 85 -20.36 -7.38 -5.93
C ILE A 85 -20.08 -6.10 -5.13
N THR A 86 -18.93 -6.04 -4.46
CA THR A 86 -18.56 -4.88 -3.64
C THR A 86 -18.31 -3.64 -4.49
N SER A 87 -17.71 -3.79 -5.67
CA SER A 87 -17.49 -2.70 -6.61
C SER A 87 -18.81 -2.16 -7.18
N VAL A 88 -19.78 -3.03 -7.52
CA VAL A 88 -21.12 -2.58 -7.95
C VAL A 88 -21.82 -1.78 -6.86
N ILE A 89 -21.81 -2.27 -5.62
CA ILE A 89 -22.40 -1.54 -4.48
C ILE A 89 -21.69 -0.20 -4.27
N PHE A 90 -20.35 -0.16 -4.37
CA PHE A 90 -19.58 1.08 -4.24
C PHE A 90 -19.91 2.08 -5.35
N ILE A 91 -20.04 1.61 -6.60
CA ILE A 91 -20.34 2.43 -7.78
C ILE A 91 -21.71 3.09 -7.64
N LEU A 92 -22.72 2.34 -7.20
CA LEU A 92 -24.08 2.86 -7.01
C LEU A 92 -24.18 3.94 -5.92
N ARG A 93 -23.18 4.05 -5.04
CA ARG A 93 -23.16 5.00 -3.91
C ARG A 93 -22.28 6.22 -4.12
N ASN A 94 -21.41 6.21 -5.13
CA ASN A 94 -20.39 7.24 -5.33
C ASN A 94 -20.47 7.88 -6.72
N ASN A 95 -19.78 9.00 -6.89
CA ASN A 95 -19.74 9.72 -8.15
C ASN A 95 -19.02 8.91 -9.24
N TRP A 96 -19.51 9.03 -10.48
CA TRP A 96 -18.97 8.33 -11.65
C TRP A 96 -17.47 8.56 -11.87
N ILE A 97 -16.92 9.73 -11.55
CA ILE A 97 -15.50 10.04 -11.74
C ILE A 97 -14.63 9.15 -10.86
N ILE A 98 -14.99 8.98 -9.59
CA ILE A 98 -14.27 8.12 -8.65
C ILE A 98 -14.43 6.65 -9.03
N ASN A 99 -15.60 6.28 -9.50
CA ASN A 99 -15.86 4.94 -10.00
C ASN A 99 -14.97 4.62 -11.20
N LEU A 100 -14.75 5.57 -12.11
CA LEU A 100 -13.82 5.40 -13.23
C LEU A 100 -12.39 5.18 -12.73
N LEU A 101 -11.92 5.95 -11.74
CA LEU A 101 -10.60 5.76 -11.14
C LEU A 101 -10.45 4.38 -10.50
N LEU A 102 -11.47 3.91 -9.78
CA LEU A 102 -11.49 2.59 -9.17
C LEU A 102 -11.50 1.47 -10.23
N LEU A 103 -12.27 1.63 -11.30
CA LEU A 103 -12.29 0.67 -12.41
C LEU A 103 -10.93 0.62 -13.12
N LEU A 104 -10.26 1.75 -13.31
CA LEU A 104 -8.89 1.78 -13.85
C LEU A 104 -7.90 1.03 -12.96
N TYR A 105 -8.03 1.17 -11.64
CA TYR A 105 -7.22 0.39 -10.68
C TYR A 105 -7.47 -1.11 -10.82
N ILE A 106 -8.74 -1.54 -10.85
CA ILE A 106 -9.10 -2.95 -11.01
C ILE A 106 -8.59 -3.50 -12.35
N ALA A 107 -8.78 -2.74 -13.44
CA ALA A 107 -8.30 -3.10 -14.77
C ALA A 107 -6.77 -3.23 -14.79
N TYR A 108 -6.05 -2.32 -14.14
CA TYR A 108 -4.60 -2.40 -14.01
C TYR A 108 -4.13 -3.70 -13.34
N ILE A 109 -4.79 -4.12 -12.26
CA ILE A 109 -4.44 -5.37 -11.54
C ILE A 109 -4.52 -6.60 -12.46
N HIS A 110 -5.45 -6.61 -13.41
CA HIS A 110 -5.61 -7.68 -14.40
C HIS A 110 -4.63 -7.54 -15.56
N PHE A 111 -4.61 -6.36 -16.18
CA PHE A 111 -3.87 -6.08 -17.40
C PHE A 111 -2.36 -6.20 -17.23
N GLN A 112 -1.84 -5.97 -16.02
CA GLN A 112 -0.41 -6.13 -15.77
C GLN A 112 0.11 -7.57 -15.98
N TYR A 113 -0.78 -8.58 -15.91
CA TYR A 113 -0.45 -9.98 -16.14
C TYR A 113 -0.93 -10.47 -17.51
N ILE A 114 -2.19 -10.14 -17.87
CA ILE A 114 -2.83 -10.58 -19.12
C ILE A 114 -3.76 -9.45 -19.60
N PRO A 115 -3.64 -8.97 -20.85
CA PRO A 115 -2.81 -9.48 -21.95
C PRO A 115 -1.39 -8.90 -22.02
N PHE A 116 -1.07 -7.87 -21.24
CA PHE A 116 0.21 -7.16 -21.32
C PHE A 116 1.10 -7.49 -20.12
N PRO A 117 2.00 -8.49 -20.19
CA PRO A 117 2.87 -8.86 -19.07
C PRO A 117 3.95 -7.80 -18.86
N ILE A 118 3.59 -6.72 -18.16
CA ILE A 118 4.52 -5.65 -17.76
C ILE A 118 5.17 -5.96 -16.41
N VAL A 119 4.88 -7.11 -15.80
CA VAL A 119 5.46 -7.52 -14.52
C VAL A 119 6.99 -7.54 -14.59
N ASN A 120 7.64 -7.03 -13.54
CA ASN A 120 9.09 -6.82 -13.42
C ASN A 120 9.68 -5.78 -14.38
N THR A 121 8.87 -5.00 -15.09
CA THR A 121 9.34 -3.87 -15.89
C THR A 121 9.26 -2.55 -15.12
N PHE A 122 10.01 -1.55 -15.56
CA PHE A 122 9.96 -0.19 -15.03
C PHE A 122 8.53 0.40 -15.03
N TYR A 123 7.73 0.08 -16.05
CA TYR A 123 6.34 0.52 -16.15
C TYR A 123 5.47 -0.01 -15.02
N GLN A 124 5.66 -1.28 -14.62
CA GLN A 124 4.94 -1.81 -13.46
C GLN A 124 5.28 -1.00 -12.21
N TYR A 125 6.55 -0.69 -11.96
CA TYR A 125 6.94 0.10 -10.77
C TYR A 125 6.20 1.43 -10.69
N ILE A 126 6.22 2.21 -11.79
CA ILE A 126 5.55 3.51 -11.84
C ILE A 126 4.05 3.34 -11.61
N LEU A 127 3.41 2.41 -12.32
CA LEU A 127 1.97 2.20 -12.22
C LEU A 127 1.55 1.69 -10.85
N THR A 128 2.33 0.77 -10.24
CA THR A 128 2.08 0.28 -8.89
C THR A 128 2.07 1.44 -7.89
N ILE A 129 3.07 2.31 -7.96
CA ILE A 129 3.16 3.48 -7.05
C ILE A 129 1.99 4.43 -7.31
N PHE A 130 1.72 4.74 -8.57
CA PHE A 130 0.62 5.64 -8.95
C PHE A 130 -0.73 5.12 -8.47
N PHE A 131 -1.06 3.87 -8.75
CA PHE A 131 -2.34 3.29 -8.37
C PHE A 131 -2.47 3.11 -6.85
N ASN A 132 -1.44 2.57 -6.20
CA ASN A 132 -1.51 2.25 -4.78
C ASN A 132 -1.41 3.48 -3.87
N ALA A 133 -0.53 4.44 -4.18
CA ALA A 133 -0.35 5.62 -3.35
C ALA A 133 -1.30 6.76 -3.74
N PHE A 134 -1.49 7.04 -5.04
CA PHE A 134 -2.33 8.16 -5.48
C PHE A 134 -3.79 7.77 -5.68
N ILE A 135 -4.08 6.85 -6.60
CA ILE A 135 -5.47 6.57 -7.00
C ILE A 135 -6.29 6.04 -5.83
N LEU A 136 -5.82 5.01 -5.14
CA LEU A 136 -6.53 4.41 -4.02
C LEU A 136 -6.83 5.41 -2.89
N ASN A 137 -5.86 6.26 -2.51
CA ASN A 137 -6.08 7.26 -1.47
C ASN A 137 -6.98 8.41 -1.94
N THR A 138 -6.94 8.76 -3.21
CA THR A 138 -7.86 9.75 -3.80
C THR A 138 -9.29 9.23 -3.79
N VAL A 139 -9.51 7.98 -4.20
CA VAL A 139 -10.81 7.30 -4.13
C VAL A 139 -11.29 7.22 -2.68
N ALA A 140 -10.41 6.83 -1.76
CA ALA A 140 -10.73 6.74 -0.33
C ALA A 140 -11.15 8.09 0.25
N TYR A 141 -10.38 9.16 0.01
CA TYR A 141 -10.68 10.49 0.51
C TYR A 141 -12.00 11.03 -0.05
N TYR A 142 -12.18 10.99 -1.37
CA TYR A 142 -13.41 11.47 -2.00
C TYR A 142 -14.64 10.71 -1.51
N SER A 143 -14.53 9.40 -1.28
CA SER A 143 -15.65 8.59 -0.77
C SER A 143 -16.21 9.07 0.57
N GLN A 144 -15.45 9.90 1.30
CA GLN A 144 -15.82 10.51 2.57
C GLN A 144 -16.18 12.00 2.42
N THR A 145 -15.40 12.76 1.66
CA THR A 145 -15.51 14.23 1.60
C THR A 145 -16.26 14.77 0.38
N THR A 146 -16.54 13.93 -0.62
CA THR A 146 -17.17 14.27 -1.91
C THR A 146 -16.46 15.34 -2.74
N SER A 147 -15.26 15.74 -2.32
CA SER A 147 -14.43 16.76 -2.97
C SER A 147 -12.95 16.39 -2.85
N ILE A 148 -12.15 16.77 -3.85
CA ILE A 148 -10.69 16.61 -3.83
C ILE A 148 -10.08 18.00 -3.86
N THR A 149 -9.26 18.32 -2.86
CA THR A 149 -8.55 19.58 -2.79
C THR A 149 -7.12 19.40 -3.30
N THR A 150 -6.54 20.47 -3.87
CA THR A 150 -5.12 20.46 -4.28
C THR A 150 -4.20 20.16 -3.10
N ASN A 151 -4.54 20.66 -1.91
CA ASN A 151 -3.79 20.40 -0.68
C ASN A 151 -3.75 18.90 -0.37
N PHE A 152 -4.87 18.19 -0.48
CA PHE A 152 -4.89 16.74 -0.29
C PHE A 152 -4.00 16.00 -1.30
N LEU A 153 -3.99 16.42 -2.58
CA LEU A 153 -3.13 15.81 -3.59
C LEU A 153 -1.63 15.98 -3.29
N LEU A 154 -1.23 17.14 -2.73
CA LEU A 154 0.15 17.37 -2.29
C LEU A 154 0.53 16.47 -1.11
N LEU A 155 -0.40 16.19 -0.19
CA LEU A 155 -0.21 15.25 0.92
C LEU A 155 0.01 13.79 0.46
N LEU A 156 -0.28 13.46 -0.79
CA LEU A 156 0.03 12.13 -1.33
C LEU A 156 1.50 11.98 -1.77
N ILE A 157 2.26 13.07 -1.89
CA ILE A 157 3.68 13.03 -2.32
C ILE A 157 4.53 12.21 -1.33
N PRO A 158 4.51 12.47 0.00
CA PRO A 158 5.24 11.64 0.97
C PRO A 158 4.80 10.17 0.93
N LEU A 159 3.50 9.92 0.76
CA LEU A 159 2.94 8.57 0.66
C LEU A 159 3.44 7.83 -0.59
N ALA A 160 3.56 8.52 -1.72
CA ALA A 160 4.11 7.95 -2.95
C ALA A 160 5.58 7.60 -2.80
N LEU A 161 6.37 8.46 -2.14
CA LEU A 161 7.80 8.24 -1.89
C LEU A 161 8.05 7.02 -0.99
N ILE A 162 7.31 6.88 0.12
CA ILE A 162 7.45 5.72 1.00
C ILE A 162 7.01 4.43 0.31
N THR A 163 5.92 4.50 -0.49
CA THR A 163 5.42 3.36 -1.25
C THR A 163 6.44 2.94 -2.32
N ALA A 164 7.10 3.89 -2.97
CA ALA A 164 8.18 3.64 -3.91
C ALA A 164 9.36 2.94 -3.23
N GLY A 165 9.84 3.49 -2.11
CA GLY A 165 10.96 2.94 -1.36
C GLY A 165 10.72 1.50 -0.89
N ILE A 166 9.53 1.25 -0.33
CA ILE A 166 9.12 -0.08 0.12
C ILE A 166 8.94 -1.06 -1.05
N THR A 167 8.38 -0.63 -2.18
CA THR A 167 8.19 -1.49 -3.35
C THR A 167 9.53 -1.92 -3.96
N ILE A 168 10.50 -0.99 -4.03
CA ILE A 168 11.87 -1.29 -4.50
C ILE A 168 12.52 -2.35 -3.60
N GLU A 169 12.47 -2.17 -2.27
CA GLU A 169 13.07 -3.12 -1.33
C GLU A 169 12.36 -4.48 -1.37
N ILE A 170 11.02 -4.53 -1.46
CA ILE A 170 10.27 -5.78 -1.60
C ILE A 170 10.69 -6.54 -2.87
N ASN A 171 10.84 -5.84 -3.99
CA ASN A 171 11.24 -6.48 -5.25
C ASN A 171 12.69 -6.93 -5.25
N HIS A 172 13.59 -6.17 -4.61
CA HIS A 172 14.96 -6.60 -4.36
C HIS A 172 15.00 -7.91 -3.55
N LEU A 173 14.24 -7.99 -2.45
CA LEU A 173 14.17 -9.19 -1.62
C LEU A 173 13.53 -10.38 -2.37
N ARG A 174 12.49 -10.15 -3.17
CA ARG A 174 11.86 -11.17 -4.02
C ARG A 174 12.82 -11.70 -5.08
N TYR A 175 13.59 -10.84 -5.74
CA TYR A 175 14.59 -11.25 -6.72
C TYR A 175 15.65 -12.16 -6.08
N LEU A 176 16.13 -11.80 -4.90
CA LEU A 176 17.09 -12.59 -4.13
C LEU A 176 16.52 -13.95 -3.69
N LEU A 177 15.22 -14.03 -3.40
CA LEU A 177 14.53 -15.29 -3.08
C LEU A 177 14.43 -16.22 -4.30
N ILE A 178 14.04 -15.68 -5.45
CA ILE A 178 13.77 -16.46 -6.68
C ILE A 178 15.07 -16.90 -7.35
N THR A 179 16.00 -15.98 -7.59
CA THR A 179 17.20 -16.25 -8.39
C THR A 179 18.38 -16.76 -7.57
N ARG A 180 18.37 -16.52 -6.24
CA ARG A 180 19.49 -16.79 -5.32
C ARG A 180 20.83 -16.14 -5.75
N LYS A 181 20.81 -15.20 -6.70
CA LYS A 181 21.98 -14.46 -7.18
C LYS A 181 22.06 -13.12 -6.49
N LYS A 182 23.29 -12.65 -6.19
CA LYS A 182 23.51 -11.30 -5.66
C LYS A 182 23.00 -10.26 -6.68
N GLN A 183 22.13 -9.38 -6.22
CA GLN A 183 21.70 -8.18 -6.95
C GLN A 183 22.48 -6.97 -6.42
N SER A 184 22.55 -5.90 -7.21
CA SER A 184 23.17 -4.65 -6.79
C SER A 184 22.56 -4.13 -5.48
N THR A 185 23.43 -3.76 -4.53
CA THR A 185 23.04 -3.12 -3.26
C THR A 185 22.47 -1.72 -3.45
N LEU A 186 22.59 -1.13 -4.64
CA LEU A 186 21.99 0.16 -4.97
C LEU A 186 20.47 0.14 -4.83
N TYR A 187 19.80 -0.96 -5.17
CA TYR A 187 18.34 -1.07 -5.01
C TYR A 187 17.92 -0.98 -3.54
N HIS A 188 18.69 -1.60 -2.66
CA HIS A 188 18.45 -1.55 -1.22
C HIS A 188 18.62 -0.12 -0.66
N TRP A 189 19.73 0.54 -0.97
CA TRP A 189 20.01 1.89 -0.49
C TRP A 189 19.08 2.95 -1.09
N THR A 190 18.66 2.78 -2.36
CA THR A 190 17.66 3.67 -2.97
C THR A 190 16.28 3.50 -2.32
N GLY A 191 15.87 2.27 -2.01
CA GLY A 191 14.64 1.99 -1.28
C GLY A 191 14.60 2.68 0.10
N ILE A 192 15.68 2.53 0.87
CA ILE A 192 15.82 3.18 2.19
C ILE A 192 15.90 4.70 2.06
N GLY A 193 16.68 5.21 1.10
CA GLY A 193 16.82 6.65 0.86
C GLY A 193 15.48 7.31 0.57
N LEU A 194 14.67 6.72 -0.31
CA LEU A 194 13.31 7.21 -0.61
C LEU A 194 12.41 7.18 0.62
N ALA A 195 12.49 6.14 1.44
CA ALA A 195 11.71 6.02 2.67
C ALA A 195 12.07 7.12 3.69
N ILE A 196 13.35 7.46 3.82
CA ILE A 196 13.80 8.56 4.69
C ILE A 196 13.36 9.92 4.13
N VAL A 197 13.53 10.14 2.82
CA VAL A 197 13.07 11.38 2.16
C VAL A 197 11.57 11.55 2.32
N ALA A 198 10.79 10.46 2.24
CA ALA A 198 9.35 10.48 2.49
C ALA A 198 9.00 10.97 3.90
N ILE A 199 9.76 10.57 4.93
CA ILE A 199 9.52 11.01 6.31
C ILE A 199 9.67 12.53 6.42
N PHE A 200 10.79 13.07 5.94
CA PHE A 200 11.07 14.50 5.99
C PHE A 200 10.13 15.32 5.11
N ALA A 201 9.80 14.82 3.92
CA ALA A 201 8.76 15.43 3.08
C ALA A 201 7.42 15.45 3.81
N GLY A 202 7.06 14.37 4.52
CA GLY A 202 5.86 14.31 5.35
C GLY A 202 5.81 15.41 6.40
N VAL A 203 6.92 15.67 7.10
CA VAL A 203 7.01 16.80 8.04
C VAL A 203 6.75 18.12 7.30
N TYR A 204 7.44 18.37 6.20
CA TYR A 204 7.29 19.60 5.43
C TYR A 204 5.85 19.87 4.99
N PHE A 205 5.16 18.87 4.43
CA PHE A 205 3.78 19.02 3.95
C PHE A 205 2.73 19.08 5.06
N THR A 206 3.06 18.74 6.30
CA THR A 206 2.14 18.79 7.46
C THR A 206 2.28 20.06 8.29
N LEU A 207 3.15 21.00 7.90
CA LEU A 207 3.30 22.29 8.59
C LEU A 207 2.23 23.30 8.14
N PRO A 208 1.71 24.15 9.05
CA PRO A 208 1.94 24.17 10.51
C PRO A 208 1.11 23.12 11.26
N SER A 209 1.69 22.50 12.29
CA SER A 209 0.97 21.56 13.17
C SER A 209 -0.11 22.27 13.99
N GLN A 210 -1.27 21.64 14.13
CA GLN A 210 -2.39 22.11 14.96
C GLN A 210 -2.25 21.68 16.44
N SER A 211 -1.36 20.75 16.75
CA SER A 211 -1.21 20.06 18.05
C SER A 211 0.12 20.36 18.75
N TYR A 212 0.62 21.59 18.61
CA TYR A 212 1.89 22.01 19.21
C TYR A 212 3.06 21.06 18.85
N PHE A 213 3.08 20.54 17.61
CA PHE A 213 4.10 19.64 17.06
C PHE A 213 4.18 18.24 17.68
N LEU A 214 3.35 17.87 18.66
CA LEU A 214 3.43 16.57 19.31
C LEU A 214 3.17 15.41 18.33
N ALA A 215 2.16 15.55 17.47
CA ALA A 215 1.84 14.55 16.45
C ALA A 215 2.97 14.41 15.41
N GLN A 216 3.61 15.52 15.02
CA GLN A 216 4.74 15.51 14.08
C GLN A 216 5.98 14.85 14.69
N ILE A 217 6.28 15.13 15.97
CA ILE A 217 7.39 14.50 16.69
C ILE A 217 7.14 12.98 16.77
N ALA A 218 5.95 12.56 17.20
CA ALA A 218 5.58 11.15 17.28
C ALA A 218 5.68 10.47 15.91
N TYR A 219 5.20 11.12 14.85
CA TYR A 219 5.33 10.64 13.48
C TYR A 219 6.78 10.40 13.09
N VAL A 220 7.67 11.38 13.26
CA VAL A 220 9.09 11.24 12.87
C VAL A 220 9.76 10.10 13.63
N PHE A 221 9.65 10.07 14.96
CA PHE A 221 10.31 9.04 15.75
C PHE A 221 9.78 7.64 15.42
N ILE A 222 8.46 7.46 15.42
CA ILE A 222 7.87 6.13 15.26
C ILE A 222 8.10 5.60 13.83
N THR A 223 8.00 6.45 12.81
CA THR A 223 8.27 6.04 11.43
C THR A 223 9.75 5.73 11.20
N LEU A 224 10.68 6.53 11.74
CA LEU A 224 12.11 6.22 11.68
C LEU A 224 12.43 4.89 12.36
N PHE A 225 11.94 4.67 13.59
CA PHE A 225 12.12 3.41 14.30
C PHE A 225 11.54 2.22 13.53
N SER A 226 10.41 2.42 12.84
CA SER A 226 9.78 1.36 12.03
C SER A 226 10.62 0.99 10.80
N ILE A 227 11.45 1.88 10.27
CA ILE A 227 12.30 1.62 9.09
C ILE A 227 13.64 1.01 9.48
N ILE A 228 14.11 1.13 10.73
CA ILE A 228 15.40 0.57 11.17
C ILE A 228 15.59 -0.91 10.78
N PRO A 229 14.62 -1.82 11.00
CA PRO A 229 14.78 -3.21 10.58
C PRO A 229 14.90 -3.41 9.07
N ALA A 230 14.47 -2.43 8.27
CA ALA A 230 14.67 -2.43 6.83
C ALA A 230 16.14 -2.18 6.44
N ILE A 231 16.94 -1.50 7.28
CA ILE A 231 18.37 -1.22 7.03
C ILE A 231 19.23 -2.49 7.14
N VAL A 232 18.81 -3.44 7.98
CA VAL A 232 19.55 -4.69 8.19
C VAL A 232 19.44 -5.57 6.94
N GLN A 233 20.59 -5.94 6.38
CA GLN A 233 20.67 -6.91 5.28
C GLN A 233 20.43 -8.32 5.79
N VAL A 234 19.81 -9.15 4.96
CA VAL A 234 19.30 -10.45 5.37
C VAL A 234 19.66 -11.51 4.34
N ASP A 235 20.38 -12.53 4.77
CA ASP A 235 20.88 -13.59 3.89
C ASP A 235 19.98 -14.84 3.85
N ASN A 236 19.27 -15.14 4.95
CA ASN A 236 18.45 -16.34 5.06
C ASN A 236 17.08 -16.16 4.39
N GLU A 237 16.62 -17.16 3.62
CA GLU A 237 15.31 -17.23 2.98
C GLU A 237 14.14 -16.93 3.94
N LYS A 238 14.12 -17.57 5.11
CA LYS A 238 13.06 -17.35 6.10
C LYS A 238 13.04 -15.91 6.61
N GLN A 239 14.21 -15.33 6.84
CA GLN A 239 14.34 -13.97 7.33
C GLN A 239 13.96 -12.96 6.23
N ARG A 240 14.29 -13.24 4.95
CA ARG A 240 13.86 -12.41 3.80
C ARG A 240 12.34 -12.35 3.67
N GLN A 241 11.66 -13.49 3.81
CA GLN A 241 10.20 -13.52 3.79
C GLN A 241 9.59 -12.73 4.96
N ASN A 242 10.15 -12.87 6.17
CA ASN A 242 9.72 -12.09 7.32
C ASN A 242 9.93 -10.58 7.12
N LYS A 243 11.04 -10.18 6.48
CA LYS A 243 11.31 -8.79 6.14
C LYS A 243 10.30 -8.23 5.15
N ILE A 244 9.93 -8.99 4.12
CA ILE A 244 8.87 -8.62 3.18
C ILE A 244 7.54 -8.38 3.90
N ASN A 245 7.19 -9.21 4.86
CA ASN A 245 5.95 -9.04 5.64
C ASN A 245 6.02 -7.83 6.58
N TYR A 246 7.18 -7.61 7.19
CA TYR A 246 7.43 -6.46 8.04
C TYR A 246 7.35 -5.12 7.28
N LEU A 247 7.83 -5.05 6.04
CA LEU A 247 7.76 -3.82 5.23
C LEU A 247 6.33 -3.34 4.99
N SER A 248 5.36 -4.25 4.84
CA SER A 248 3.94 -3.88 4.77
C SER A 248 3.44 -3.28 6.09
N THR A 249 3.96 -3.76 7.23
CA THR A 249 3.66 -3.16 8.53
C THR A 249 4.31 -1.79 8.68
N ALA A 250 5.54 -1.60 8.20
CA ALA A 250 6.19 -0.29 8.21
C ALA A 250 5.39 0.74 7.39
N LEU A 251 4.86 0.34 6.23
CA LEU A 251 3.96 1.20 5.45
C LEU A 251 2.69 1.55 6.23
N LEU A 252 2.08 0.59 6.94
CA LEU A 252 0.91 0.84 7.78
C LEU A 252 1.22 1.86 8.89
N ILE A 253 2.32 1.65 9.62
CA ILE A 253 2.76 2.56 10.68
C ILE A 253 2.96 3.96 10.11
N PHE A 254 3.64 4.07 8.96
CA PHE A 254 3.77 5.33 8.25
C PHE A 254 2.39 5.94 7.95
N SER A 255 1.49 5.22 7.29
CA SER A 255 0.17 5.74 6.91
C SER A 255 -0.64 6.23 8.12
N ILE A 256 -0.62 5.51 9.24
CA ILE A 256 -1.37 5.89 10.46
C ILE A 256 -0.78 7.17 11.06
N PHE A 257 0.53 7.18 11.34
CA PHE A 257 1.15 8.33 12.01
C PHE A 257 1.23 9.56 11.11
N TYR A 258 1.40 9.36 9.80
CA TYR A 258 1.33 10.44 8.84
C TYR A 258 -0.07 11.06 8.79
N SER A 259 -1.12 10.24 8.81
CA SER A 259 -2.50 10.73 8.90
C SER A 259 -2.75 11.51 10.19
N LEU A 260 -2.23 11.03 11.32
CA LEU A 260 -2.33 11.75 12.59
C LEU A 260 -1.63 13.11 12.53
N ALA A 261 -0.45 13.19 11.91
CA ALA A 261 0.28 14.45 11.72
C ALA A 261 -0.40 15.42 10.73
N ILE A 262 -1.27 14.92 9.84
CA ILE A 262 -2.11 15.77 8.97
C ILE A 262 -3.28 16.37 9.76
N ILE A 263 -3.90 15.56 10.63
CA ILE A 263 -5.10 15.92 11.37
C ILE A 263 -4.77 16.85 12.55
N PHE A 264 -3.65 16.59 13.22
CA PHE A 264 -3.19 17.25 14.44
C PHE A 264 -1.83 17.91 14.20
#